data_AF-A0A1H4UKG1-F1
#
_entry.id   AF-A0A1H4UKG1-F1
#
_cell.length_a   1.000
_cell.length_b   1.000
_cell.length_c   1.000
_cell.angle_alpha   90.00
_cell.angle_beta   90.00
_cell.angle_gamma   90.00
#
_symmetry.space_group_name_H-M   'P 1'
#
loop_
_entity.id
_entity.type
_entity.pdbx_description
1 polymer ?
#
loop_
_entity_poly.entity_id
_entity_poly.type
_entity_poly.pdbx_seq_one_letter_code
_entity_poly.pdbx_strand_id
1 'polypeptide(L)'
;MEESTNRPTKICFAVLVHNKLNVVLDLLDNIRCYCPNSSVVLYNGGDDSGLCKNVGVPVCPTSRKLKYGVTAIYLLETMRWLGDIEYDFDYLINLDSDTLFVREGFEEFIAEQMKNRDYMGVDTKISHNDSFIGNQVREEYHLWKSIFGEKPFYESFNVGQVFSRRLVRRFLKSKRYDDLKSKLKKTKAFGIDEVAYVTMTERFGFKLNAYPKSTGNSIRYRPYFPLDETLGQLHRNKECYLLHPVPRDIKDETRVFVRSALKQQIQYNAEAQKYFLDTYIGDMPFFIRRKKSTGKTVEWLSASLEKGISYWRSENSSDKSYLYGPYTFGSDKVEAFTALETHYGNIELICRVGNNLIHYWRDEKSGEWFKSPAFADGVKGTPVIIESSHGNFEVLAPLKKGVWVTGGETTIILI
;
A
#
# COMPACT_ATOMS: atom_id res chain seq x y z
N MET A 1 25.83 25.94 17.13
CA MET A 1 24.61 25.90 16.30
C MET A 1 24.59 24.52 15.67
N GLU A 2 23.79 23.61 16.22
CA GLU A 2 23.52 22.33 15.56
C GLU A 2 22.65 22.62 14.34
N GLU A 3 23.16 22.34 13.14
CA GLU A 3 22.35 22.24 11.93
C GLU A 3 21.26 21.19 12.18
N SER A 4 20.01 21.63 12.31
CA SER A 4 18.88 20.71 12.28
C SER A 4 18.81 20.11 10.89
N THR A 5 19.33 18.90 10.71
CA THR A 5 19.16 18.12 9.49
C THR A 5 17.67 17.83 9.34
N ASN A 6 16.98 18.65 8.55
CA ASN A 6 15.54 18.58 8.34
C ASN A 6 15.23 17.41 7.39
N ARG A 7 15.42 16.17 7.86
CA ARG A 7 15.05 14.99 7.09
C ARG A 7 13.52 14.97 6.93
N PRO A 8 12.99 14.69 5.73
CA PRO A 8 11.56 14.65 5.50
C PRO A 8 10.89 13.62 6.43
N THR A 9 9.72 13.97 6.95
CA THR A 9 8.92 13.11 7.82
C THR A 9 8.51 11.85 7.06
N LYS A 10 8.83 10.68 7.59
CA LYS A 10 8.48 9.40 6.97
C LYS A 10 7.11 8.93 7.47
N ILE A 11 6.12 8.84 6.59
CA ILE A 11 4.80 8.30 6.94
C ILE A 11 4.67 6.88 6.38
N CYS A 12 4.07 5.99 7.16
CA CYS A 12 3.68 4.65 6.73
C CYS A 12 2.16 4.49 6.86
N PHE A 13 1.48 4.24 5.74
CA PHE A 13 0.07 3.90 5.73
C PHE A 13 -0.12 2.39 5.90
N ALA A 14 -0.76 1.97 6.98
CA ALA A 14 -1.23 0.60 7.17
C ALA A 14 -2.66 0.50 6.66
N VAL A 15 -2.84 -0.09 5.47
CA VAL A 15 -4.14 -0.16 4.80
C VAL A 15 -4.79 -1.52 5.02
N LEU A 16 -5.97 -1.54 5.64
CA LEU A 16 -6.81 -2.72 5.73
C LEU A 16 -7.66 -2.87 4.46
N VAL A 17 -7.45 -3.99 3.76
CA VAL A 17 -8.17 -4.31 2.53
C VAL A 17 -9.03 -5.56 2.70
N HIS A 18 -10.17 -5.61 2.01
CA HIS A 18 -11.16 -6.66 2.20
C HIS A 18 -11.58 -7.38 0.92
N ASN A 19 -11.63 -6.68 -0.21
CA ASN A 19 -12.03 -7.23 -1.50
C ASN A 19 -11.56 -6.35 -2.66
N LYS A 20 -11.74 -6.86 -3.88
CA LYS A 20 -11.59 -6.15 -5.16
C LYS A 20 -10.18 -5.59 -5.42
N LEU A 21 -9.33 -6.43 -6.03
CA LEU A 21 -7.96 -6.09 -6.41
C LEU A 21 -7.85 -4.75 -7.15
N ASN A 22 -8.77 -4.47 -8.09
CA ASN A 22 -8.78 -3.22 -8.84
C ASN A 22 -8.97 -1.97 -7.97
N VAL A 23 -9.75 -2.04 -6.88
CA VAL A 23 -9.91 -0.94 -5.92
C VAL A 23 -8.66 -0.77 -5.07
N VAL A 24 -7.99 -1.87 -4.72
CA VAL A 24 -6.71 -1.83 -4.01
C VAL A 24 -5.66 -1.12 -4.87
N LEU A 25 -5.52 -1.52 -6.13
CA LEU A 25 -4.57 -0.90 -7.06
C LEU A 25 -4.87 0.59 -7.29
N ASP A 26 -6.16 0.96 -7.42
CA ASP A 26 -6.62 2.35 -7.53
C ASP A 26 -6.23 3.19 -6.29
N LEU A 27 -6.40 2.65 -5.08
CA LEU A 27 -5.97 3.30 -3.85
C LEU A 27 -4.44 3.44 -3.75
N LEU A 28 -3.69 2.42 -4.17
CA LEU A 28 -2.22 2.50 -4.19
C LEU A 28 -1.72 3.59 -5.15
N ASP A 29 -2.31 3.71 -6.33
CA ASP A 29 -2.01 4.79 -7.27
C ASP A 29 -2.37 6.17 -6.70
N ASN A 30 -3.52 6.24 -6.03
CA ASN A 30 -4.00 7.45 -5.38
C ASN A 30 -3.07 7.93 -4.27
N ILE A 31 -2.62 7.04 -3.38
CA ILE A 31 -1.66 7.37 -2.32
C ILE A 31 -0.33 7.83 -2.93
N ARG A 32 0.20 7.12 -3.93
CA ARG A 32 1.47 7.48 -4.58
C ARG A 32 1.46 8.87 -5.20
N CYS A 33 0.30 9.33 -5.68
CA CYS A 33 0.19 10.65 -6.28
C CYS A 33 0.04 11.76 -5.25
N TYR A 34 -0.80 11.58 -4.23
CA TYR A 34 -1.10 12.65 -3.25
C TYR A 34 -0.21 12.63 -2.00
N CYS A 35 0.48 11.52 -1.75
CA CYS A 35 1.42 11.33 -0.64
C CYS A 35 2.70 10.60 -1.15
N PRO A 36 3.44 11.19 -2.10
CA PRO A 36 4.56 10.53 -2.77
C PRO A 36 5.75 10.21 -1.87
N ASN A 37 5.86 10.84 -0.71
CA ASN A 37 6.95 10.61 0.25
C ASN A 37 6.60 9.55 1.32
N SER A 38 5.39 8.99 1.23
CA SER A 38 4.86 8.01 2.16
C SER A 38 5.07 6.60 1.64
N SER A 39 5.20 5.67 2.58
CA SER A 39 5.19 4.24 2.32
C SER A 39 3.81 3.66 2.60
N VAL A 40 3.50 2.53 1.96
CA VAL A 40 2.25 1.81 2.17
C VAL A 40 2.56 0.36 2.51
N VAL A 41 1.86 -0.17 3.50
CA VAL A 41 1.82 -1.60 3.79
C VAL A 41 0.38 -2.06 3.88
N LEU A 42 0.12 -3.30 3.44
CA LEU A 42 -1.23 -3.85 3.41
C LEU A 42 -1.44 -4.88 4.52
N TYR A 43 -2.67 -4.94 5.01
CA TYR A 43 -3.18 -6.08 5.74
C TYR A 43 -4.38 -6.65 4.98
N ASN A 44 -4.28 -7.90 4.53
CA ASN A 44 -5.39 -8.57 3.86
C ASN A 44 -6.37 -9.11 4.89
N GLY A 45 -7.46 -8.37 5.11
CA GLY A 45 -8.59 -8.75 5.96
C GLY A 45 -9.73 -9.43 5.20
N GLY A 46 -9.55 -9.73 3.92
CA GLY A 46 -10.56 -10.24 3.00
C GLY A 46 -10.76 -11.75 3.02
N ASP A 47 -11.77 -12.19 2.27
CA ASP A 47 -12.04 -13.62 2.03
C ASP A 47 -11.00 -14.28 1.13
N ASP A 48 -10.51 -13.53 0.14
CA ASP A 48 -9.51 -14.01 -0.80
C ASP A 48 -8.09 -13.81 -0.25
N SER A 49 -7.45 -14.92 0.15
CA SER A 49 -6.05 -14.92 0.60
C SER A 49 -5.05 -14.43 -0.48
N GLY A 50 -5.44 -14.47 -1.75
CA GLY A 50 -4.65 -14.00 -2.90
C GLY A 50 -4.77 -12.50 -3.18
N LEU A 51 -5.72 -11.78 -2.57
CA LEU A 51 -6.08 -10.40 -2.92
C LEU A 51 -4.91 -9.41 -2.99
N CYS A 52 -3.89 -9.59 -2.15
CA CYS A 52 -2.71 -8.71 -2.08
C CYS A 52 -1.45 -9.34 -2.67
N LYS A 53 -1.54 -10.47 -3.37
CA LYS A 53 -0.36 -11.07 -4.00
C LYS A 53 0.12 -10.16 -5.12
N ASN A 54 1.42 -9.86 -5.09
CA ASN A 54 2.14 -9.15 -6.16
C ASN A 54 1.56 -7.77 -6.53
N VAL A 55 0.97 -7.07 -5.56
CA VAL A 55 0.46 -5.69 -5.72
C VAL A 55 1.54 -4.61 -5.59
N GLY A 56 2.78 -5.01 -5.29
CA GLY A 56 3.93 -4.13 -5.25
C GLY A 56 4.05 -3.21 -4.04
N VAL A 57 3.49 -3.66 -2.93
CA VAL A 57 3.76 -3.10 -1.61
C VAL A 57 3.85 -4.25 -0.59
N PRO A 58 4.61 -4.10 0.50
CA PRO A 58 4.69 -5.12 1.54
C PRO A 58 3.33 -5.46 2.15
N VAL A 59 3.10 -6.75 2.41
CA VAL A 59 1.87 -7.27 3.02
C VAL A 59 2.22 -7.89 4.36
N CYS A 60 1.48 -7.52 5.41
CA CYS A 60 1.68 -8.05 6.76
C CYS A 60 1.52 -9.58 6.75
N PRO A 61 2.53 -10.35 7.19
CA PRO A 61 2.55 -11.81 7.03
C PRO A 61 1.50 -12.53 7.87
N THR A 62 0.94 -11.87 8.89
CA THR A 62 -0.15 -12.42 9.73
C THR A 62 -1.54 -12.10 9.18
N SER A 63 -1.62 -11.52 7.98
CA SER A 63 -2.87 -11.21 7.29
C SER A 63 -3.79 -12.43 7.22
N ARG A 64 -5.07 -12.21 7.46
CA ARG A 64 -6.13 -13.21 7.45
C ARG A 64 -7.47 -12.51 7.37
N LYS A 65 -8.49 -13.23 6.91
CA LYS A 65 -9.89 -12.79 6.97
C LYS A 65 -10.23 -12.24 8.36
N LEU A 66 -10.76 -11.02 8.40
CA LEU A 66 -11.28 -10.39 9.60
C LEU A 66 -12.79 -10.29 9.52
N LYS A 67 -13.45 -10.29 10.68
CA LYS A 67 -14.89 -10.10 10.77
C LYS A 67 -15.20 -8.61 10.67
N TYR A 68 -16.19 -8.24 9.87
CA TYR A 68 -16.68 -6.87 9.79
C TYR A 68 -17.02 -6.33 11.20
N GLY A 69 -16.52 -5.13 11.50
CA GLY A 69 -16.68 -4.48 12.80
C GLY A 69 -15.77 -4.98 13.91
N VAL A 70 -14.98 -6.05 13.69
CA VAL A 70 -14.04 -6.59 14.69
C VAL A 70 -12.67 -6.75 14.02
N THR A 71 -12.10 -5.61 13.68
CA THR A 71 -10.90 -5.49 12.83
C THR A 71 -9.65 -5.15 13.60
N ALA A 72 -9.78 -4.53 14.78
CA ALA A 72 -8.69 -3.90 15.52
C ALA A 72 -7.37 -4.70 15.61
N ILE A 73 -7.41 -6.03 15.70
CA ILE A 73 -6.20 -6.87 15.75
C ILE A 73 -5.21 -6.61 14.60
N TYR A 74 -5.69 -6.20 13.42
CA TYR A 74 -4.85 -5.97 12.25
C TYR A 74 -3.77 -4.92 12.50
N LEU A 75 -4.13 -3.85 13.22
CA LEU A 75 -3.23 -2.73 13.46
C LEU A 75 -2.12 -3.14 14.44
N LEU A 76 -2.45 -3.87 15.51
CA LEU A 76 -1.46 -4.36 16.47
C LEU A 76 -0.49 -5.38 15.85
N GLU A 77 -1.00 -6.24 14.96
CA GLU A 77 -0.16 -7.21 14.26
C GLU A 77 0.71 -6.54 13.19
N THR A 78 0.19 -5.52 12.50
CA THR A 78 0.98 -4.66 11.61
C THR A 78 2.08 -3.93 12.38
N MET A 79 1.76 -3.30 13.52
CA MET A 79 2.75 -2.66 14.39
C MET A 79 3.86 -3.63 14.80
N ARG A 80 3.50 -4.87 15.18
CA ARG A 80 4.48 -5.90 15.58
C ARG A 80 5.39 -6.24 14.41
N TRP A 81 4.82 -6.55 13.25
CA TRP A 81 5.60 -6.90 12.07
C TRP A 81 6.54 -5.77 11.64
N LEU A 82 6.05 -4.52 11.59
CA LEU A 82 6.90 -3.36 11.29
C LEU A 82 8.02 -3.16 12.31
N GLY A 83 7.74 -3.45 13.59
CA GLY A 83 8.75 -3.44 14.66
C GLY A 83 9.79 -4.53 14.50
N ASP A 84 9.39 -5.75 14.13
CA ASP A 84 10.27 -6.90 13.98
C ASP A 84 11.23 -6.75 12.79
N ILE A 85 10.80 -6.09 11.70
CA ILE A 85 11.65 -5.79 10.53
C ILE A 85 12.35 -4.43 10.64
N GLU A 86 12.21 -3.73 11.77
CA GLU A 86 12.73 -2.38 12.00
C GLU A 86 12.38 -1.37 10.90
N TYR A 87 11.13 -1.42 10.41
CA TYR A 87 10.66 -0.59 9.31
C TYR A 87 10.79 0.92 9.64
N ASP A 88 11.34 1.70 8.70
CA ASP A 88 11.70 3.10 8.94
C ASP A 88 10.54 4.07 8.62
N PHE A 89 9.73 4.40 9.64
CA PHE A 89 8.65 5.40 9.58
C PHE A 89 8.61 6.30 10.83
N ASP A 90 8.36 7.59 10.73
CA ASP A 90 8.15 8.47 11.89
C ASP A 90 6.72 8.37 12.43
N TYR A 91 5.75 8.25 11.52
CA TYR A 91 4.33 8.08 11.85
C TYR A 91 3.70 6.89 11.11
N LEU A 92 2.88 6.13 11.81
CA LEU A 92 2.03 5.06 11.28
C LEU A 92 0.59 5.57 11.24
N ILE A 93 -0.07 5.49 10.10
CA ILE A 93 -1.45 5.92 9.91
C ILE A 93 -2.27 4.75 9.40
N ASN A 94 -3.38 4.44 10.05
CA ASN A 94 -4.24 3.33 9.65
C ASN A 94 -5.36 3.81 8.70
N LEU A 95 -5.57 3.10 7.60
CA LEU A 95 -6.57 3.44 6.57
C LEU A 95 -7.38 2.21 6.18
N ASP A 96 -8.60 2.44 5.68
CA ASP A 96 -9.42 1.39 5.07
C ASP A 96 -9.41 1.50 3.54
N SER A 97 -9.66 0.38 2.85
CA SER A 97 -9.74 0.32 1.37
C SER A 97 -10.80 1.22 0.71
N ASP A 98 -11.75 1.78 1.47
CA ASP A 98 -12.73 2.77 1.01
C ASP A 98 -12.31 4.22 1.32
N THR A 99 -11.04 4.46 1.62
CA THR A 99 -10.44 5.81 1.65
C THR A 99 -10.05 6.30 0.26
N LEU A 100 -9.95 7.61 0.08
CA LEU A 100 -9.46 8.23 -1.15
C LEU A 100 -8.85 9.62 -0.87
N PHE A 101 -7.58 9.81 -1.21
CA PHE A 101 -6.94 11.13 -1.20
C PHE A 101 -7.42 11.96 -2.39
N VAL A 102 -7.61 13.25 -2.18
CA VAL A 102 -8.20 14.15 -3.19
C VAL A 102 -7.39 15.43 -3.39
N ARG A 103 -6.31 15.62 -2.62
CA ARG A 103 -5.43 16.79 -2.67
C ARG A 103 -4.06 16.47 -2.06
N GLU A 104 -3.01 17.11 -2.58
CA GLU A 104 -1.68 17.17 -1.95
C GLU A 104 -1.73 17.95 -0.62
N GLY A 105 -0.66 17.86 0.18
CA GLY A 105 -0.54 18.60 1.43
C GLY A 105 -0.83 17.77 2.68
N PHE A 106 -1.26 16.52 2.53
CA PHE A 106 -1.56 15.66 3.68
C PHE A 106 -0.32 15.31 4.49
N GLU A 107 0.81 15.07 3.82
CA GLU A 107 2.07 14.70 4.49
C GLU A 107 2.60 15.87 5.34
N GLU A 108 2.56 17.08 4.79
CA GLU A 108 2.91 18.33 5.46
C GLU A 108 1.97 18.62 6.62
N PHE A 109 0.67 18.41 6.41
CA PHE A 109 -0.35 18.52 7.46
C PHE A 109 -0.02 17.57 8.62
N ILE A 110 0.29 16.29 8.35
CA ILE A 110 0.65 15.33 9.39
C ILE A 110 1.93 15.76 10.10
N ALA A 111 2.97 16.15 9.35
CA ALA A 111 4.24 16.59 9.92
C ALA A 111 4.07 17.77 10.90
N GLU A 112 3.24 18.75 10.53
CA GLU A 112 2.96 19.91 11.37
C GLU A 112 2.06 19.55 12.56
N GLN A 113 0.95 18.85 12.31
CA GLN A 113 0.00 18.51 13.38
C GLN A 113 0.57 17.55 14.41
N MET A 114 1.51 16.68 14.02
CA MET A 114 2.15 15.70 14.90
C MET A 114 3.45 16.20 15.53
N LYS A 115 3.89 17.43 15.22
CA LYS A 115 5.09 18.01 15.83
C LYS A 115 5.00 17.97 17.35
N ASN A 116 5.95 17.27 17.98
CA ASN A 116 6.00 17.03 19.42
C ASN A 116 4.77 16.28 20.01
N ARG A 117 4.09 15.47 19.20
CA ARG A 117 2.93 14.66 19.62
C ARG A 117 3.11 13.21 19.19
N ASP A 118 2.36 12.33 19.85
CA ASP A 118 2.47 10.89 19.65
C ASP A 118 1.21 10.25 19.07
N TYR A 119 0.08 10.93 19.20
CA TYR A 119 -1.21 10.43 18.77
C TYR A 119 -2.06 11.56 18.21
N MET A 120 -2.75 11.29 17.11
CA MET A 120 -3.85 12.12 16.62
C MET A 120 -4.93 11.23 16.02
N GLY A 121 -6.21 11.54 16.23
CA GLY A 121 -7.30 10.79 15.64
C GLY A 121 -8.54 11.63 15.36
N VAL A 122 -9.41 11.14 14.48
CA VAL A 122 -10.64 11.86 14.13
C VAL A 122 -11.66 11.72 15.26
N ASP A 123 -12.28 12.83 15.65
CA ASP A 123 -13.23 12.90 16.76
C ASP A 123 -12.71 12.31 18.09
N THR A 124 -11.40 12.42 18.35
CA THR A 124 -10.80 11.95 19.60
C THR A 124 -11.39 12.68 20.82
N LYS A 125 -12.05 11.93 21.71
CA LYS A 125 -12.75 12.47 22.89
C LYS A 125 -12.94 11.41 23.97
N ILE A 126 -13.46 11.83 25.13
CA ILE A 126 -13.95 10.89 26.15
C ILE A 126 -15.20 10.19 25.62
N SER A 127 -15.26 8.87 25.77
CA SER A 127 -16.44 8.05 25.43
C SER A 127 -17.66 8.51 26.23
N HIS A 128 -18.73 8.88 25.52
CA HIS A 128 -20.00 9.23 26.14
C HIS A 128 -20.82 7.97 26.47
N ASN A 129 -21.73 8.09 27.45
CA ASN A 129 -22.55 6.96 27.90
C ASN A 129 -23.51 6.44 26.82
N ASP A 130 -23.88 7.28 25.86
CA ASP A 130 -24.75 6.97 24.72
C ASP A 130 -23.98 6.53 23.46
N SER A 131 -22.63 6.56 23.48
CA SER A 131 -21.83 6.08 22.34
C SER A 131 -22.12 4.61 22.07
N PHE A 132 -22.55 4.29 20.84
CA PHE A 132 -22.79 2.91 20.40
C PHE A 132 -21.53 2.06 20.58
N ILE A 133 -20.37 2.56 20.15
CA ILE A 133 -19.10 1.84 20.23
C ILE A 133 -18.62 1.71 21.69
N GLY A 134 -18.72 2.79 22.47
CA GLY A 134 -18.44 2.75 23.90
C GLY A 134 -19.31 1.76 24.65
N ASN A 135 -20.59 1.62 24.26
CA ASN A 135 -21.52 0.64 24.81
C ASN A 135 -21.05 -0.79 24.54
N GLN A 136 -20.62 -1.10 23.31
CA GLN A 136 -20.11 -2.43 22.93
C GLN A 136 -18.93 -2.87 23.80
N VAL A 137 -17.97 -1.96 24.06
CA VAL A 137 -16.82 -2.25 24.92
C VAL A 137 -17.22 -2.37 26.39
N ARG A 138 -18.20 -1.59 26.84
CA ARG A 138 -18.72 -1.64 28.22
C ARG A 138 -19.45 -2.95 28.52
N GLU A 139 -20.16 -3.53 27.56
CA GLU A 139 -20.76 -4.87 27.69
C GLU A 139 -19.68 -5.95 27.91
N GLU A 140 -18.52 -5.78 27.28
CA GLU A 140 -17.36 -6.65 27.47
C GLU A 140 -16.35 -6.12 28.51
N TYR A 141 -16.75 -5.22 29.43
CA TYR A 141 -15.78 -4.59 30.36
C TYR A 141 -15.00 -5.60 31.21
N HIS A 142 -15.61 -6.72 31.57
CA HIS A 142 -14.94 -7.81 32.28
C HIS A 142 -13.71 -8.35 31.52
N LEU A 143 -13.75 -8.37 30.18
CA LEU A 143 -12.62 -8.73 29.32
C LEU A 143 -11.56 -7.63 29.33
N TRP A 144 -11.99 -6.37 29.31
CA TRP A 144 -11.14 -5.21 29.08
C TRP A 144 -10.55 -4.56 30.34
N LYS A 145 -11.09 -4.84 31.53
CA LYS A 145 -10.72 -4.19 32.79
C LYS A 145 -9.22 -4.24 33.10
N SER A 146 -8.56 -5.37 32.85
CA SER A 146 -7.10 -5.49 33.09
C SER A 146 -6.24 -4.78 32.04
N ILE A 147 -6.81 -4.39 30.90
CA ILE A 147 -6.13 -3.60 29.86
C ILE A 147 -6.36 -2.11 30.09
N PHE A 148 -7.63 -1.69 30.14
CA PHE A 148 -8.00 -0.27 30.20
C PHE A 148 -8.03 0.29 31.62
N GLY A 149 -8.12 -0.55 32.66
CA GLY A 149 -8.32 -0.09 34.02
C GLY A 149 -9.69 0.56 34.20
N GLU A 150 -9.76 1.51 35.13
CA GLU A 150 -10.99 2.24 35.46
C GLU A 150 -11.37 3.27 34.38
N LYS A 151 -12.63 3.71 34.41
CA LYS A 151 -13.19 4.75 33.53
C LYS A 151 -12.57 6.14 33.81
N PRO A 152 -12.64 7.10 32.87
CA PRO A 152 -13.33 7.05 31.56
C PRO A 152 -12.53 6.31 30.47
N PHE A 153 -13.24 5.81 29.46
CA PHE A 153 -12.62 5.37 28.20
C PHE A 153 -12.57 6.53 27.22
N TYR A 154 -11.69 6.41 26.23
CA TYR A 154 -11.57 7.35 25.14
C TYR A 154 -12.03 6.69 23.84
N GLU A 155 -12.53 7.52 22.94
CA GLU A 155 -12.97 7.13 21.60
C GLU A 155 -12.28 8.00 20.56
N SER A 156 -11.93 7.39 19.44
CA SER A 156 -11.47 8.06 18.23
C SER A 156 -11.91 7.21 17.04
N PHE A 157 -12.40 7.85 16.00
CA PHE A 157 -12.84 7.13 14.80
C PHE A 157 -11.72 6.25 14.22
N ASN A 158 -12.07 5.06 13.72
CA ASN A 158 -11.07 4.06 13.35
C ASN A 158 -10.10 4.58 12.30
N VAL A 159 -10.62 5.09 11.17
CA VAL A 159 -9.81 5.49 10.02
C VAL A 159 -9.07 6.80 10.29
N GLY A 160 -7.77 6.82 10.00
CA GLY A 160 -6.93 8.01 10.12
C GLY A 160 -6.36 8.25 11.51
N GLN A 161 -6.28 7.23 12.38
CA GLN A 161 -5.49 7.38 13.61
C GLN A 161 -4.00 7.38 13.26
N VAL A 162 -3.28 8.32 13.87
CA VAL A 162 -1.86 8.60 13.63
C VAL A 162 -1.08 8.24 14.89
N PHE A 163 -0.05 7.40 14.75
CA PHE A 163 0.79 6.93 15.85
C PHE A 163 2.24 7.27 15.57
N SER A 164 2.94 7.93 16.50
CA SER A 164 4.39 8.09 16.40
C SER A 164 5.11 6.74 16.53
N ARG A 165 6.30 6.64 15.95
CA ARG A 165 7.21 5.50 16.19
C ARG A 165 7.43 5.25 17.68
N ARG A 166 7.50 6.31 18.49
CA ARG A 166 7.64 6.23 19.95
C ARG A 166 6.43 5.54 20.59
N LEU A 167 5.21 5.90 20.18
CA LEU A 167 3.99 5.27 20.66
C LEU A 167 3.88 3.82 20.21
N VAL A 168 4.16 3.53 18.93
CA VAL A 168 4.20 2.14 18.42
C VAL A 168 5.15 1.29 19.25
N ARG A 169 6.38 1.77 19.50
CA ARG A 169 7.34 1.08 20.38
C ARG A 169 6.82 0.90 21.80
N ARG A 170 6.05 1.84 22.35
CA ARG A 170 5.42 1.71 23.67
C ARG A 170 4.39 0.58 23.70
N PHE A 171 3.56 0.46 22.66
CA PHE A 171 2.62 -0.67 22.52
C PHE A 171 3.36 -2.00 22.52
N LEU A 172 4.39 -2.15 21.68
CA LEU A 172 5.15 -3.40 21.54
C LEU A 172 5.92 -3.81 22.80
N LYS A 173 6.44 -2.84 23.56
CA LYS A 173 7.18 -3.06 24.82
C LYS A 173 6.26 -3.13 26.05
N SER A 174 4.96 -2.98 25.89
CA SER A 174 4.03 -3.02 27.01
C SER A 174 3.99 -4.42 27.64
N LYS A 175 4.06 -4.49 28.98
CA LYS A 175 3.79 -5.74 29.73
C LYS A 175 2.38 -6.30 29.47
N ARG A 176 1.48 -5.47 28.92
CA ARG A 176 0.11 -5.84 28.53
C ARG A 176 -0.02 -6.28 27.07
N TYR A 177 1.08 -6.37 26.29
CA TYR A 177 1.01 -6.65 24.85
C TYR A 177 0.30 -7.98 24.54
N ASP A 178 0.75 -9.08 25.15
CA ASP A 178 0.18 -10.42 24.86
C ASP A 178 -1.27 -10.53 25.31
N ASP A 179 -1.59 -9.90 26.44
CA ASP A 179 -2.94 -9.84 26.99
C ASP A 179 -3.87 -8.99 26.09
N LEU A 180 -3.40 -7.83 25.61
CA LEU A 180 -4.10 -7.00 24.62
C LEU A 180 -4.35 -7.79 23.32
N LYS A 181 -3.31 -8.43 22.78
CA LYS A 181 -3.41 -9.25 21.56
C LYS A 181 -4.41 -10.39 21.73
N SER A 182 -4.36 -11.10 22.85
CA SER A 182 -5.29 -12.18 23.20
C SER A 182 -6.74 -11.69 23.26
N LYS A 183 -6.98 -10.52 23.87
CA LYS A 183 -8.33 -9.93 23.99
C LYS A 183 -8.87 -9.41 22.68
N LEU A 184 -8.05 -8.74 21.88
CA LEU A 184 -8.40 -8.32 20.52
C LEU A 184 -8.76 -9.49 19.60
N LYS A 185 -8.27 -10.71 19.88
CA LYS A 185 -8.68 -11.93 19.15
C LYS A 185 -9.98 -12.54 19.67
N LYS A 186 -10.38 -12.26 20.91
CA LYS A 186 -11.55 -12.87 21.59
C LYS A 186 -12.79 -11.98 21.59
N THR A 187 -12.59 -10.67 21.58
CA THR A 187 -13.63 -9.63 21.62
C THR A 187 -14.65 -9.83 20.51
N LYS A 188 -15.91 -9.53 20.82
CA LYS A 188 -16.98 -9.40 19.83
C LYS A 188 -17.49 -7.96 19.72
N ALA A 189 -17.00 -7.07 20.59
CA ALA A 189 -17.33 -5.65 20.56
C ALA A 189 -17.07 -5.03 19.18
N PHE A 190 -18.14 -4.52 18.57
CA PHE A 190 -18.07 -3.81 17.29
C PHE A 190 -17.35 -2.46 17.46
N GLY A 191 -16.42 -2.15 16.55
CA GLY A 191 -15.63 -0.91 16.55
C GLY A 191 -14.64 -0.78 17.71
N ILE A 192 -14.19 -1.91 18.27
CA ILE A 192 -13.20 -1.94 19.37
C ILE A 192 -11.90 -1.18 19.03
N ASP A 193 -11.55 -1.04 17.75
CA ASP A 193 -10.43 -0.21 17.26
C ASP A 193 -10.58 1.26 17.62
N GLU A 194 -11.82 1.76 17.74
CA GLU A 194 -12.09 3.15 18.10
C GLU A 194 -11.87 3.42 19.59
N VAL A 195 -11.76 2.39 20.42
CA VAL A 195 -11.61 2.51 21.89
C VAL A 195 -10.25 2.02 22.35
N ALA A 196 -9.83 0.84 21.87
CA ALA A 196 -8.68 0.13 22.43
C ALA A 196 -7.38 0.91 22.28
N TYR A 197 -7.12 1.46 21.10
CA TYR A 197 -5.88 2.16 20.80
C TYR A 197 -5.81 3.51 21.49
N VAL A 198 -6.84 4.34 21.33
CA VAL A 198 -6.90 5.67 21.97
C VAL A 198 -6.87 5.58 23.50
N THR A 199 -7.58 4.62 24.10
CA THR A 199 -7.59 4.44 25.56
C THR A 199 -6.22 3.97 26.03
N MET A 200 -5.59 3.00 25.35
CA MET A 200 -4.25 2.55 25.71
C MET A 200 -3.18 3.63 25.58
N THR A 201 -3.28 4.48 24.55
CA THR A 201 -2.41 5.64 24.36
C THR A 201 -2.45 6.56 25.58
N GLU A 202 -3.65 6.88 26.06
CA GLU A 202 -3.81 7.70 27.28
C GLU A 202 -3.24 6.97 28.50
N ARG A 203 -3.52 5.66 28.66
CA ARG A 203 -2.99 4.86 29.79
C ARG A 203 -1.48 4.71 29.78
N PHE A 204 -0.82 4.97 28.65
CA PHE A 204 0.63 5.06 28.56
C PHE A 204 1.19 6.44 28.94
N GLY A 205 0.32 7.41 29.23
CA GLY A 205 0.68 8.78 29.59
C GLY A 205 0.89 9.71 28.39
N PHE A 206 0.47 9.32 27.19
CA PHE A 206 0.57 10.18 26.01
C PHE A 206 -0.62 11.13 25.91
N LYS A 207 -0.34 12.36 25.46
CA LYS A 207 -1.38 13.33 25.17
C LYS A 207 -2.17 12.90 23.94
N LEU A 208 -3.49 12.91 24.06
CA LEU A 208 -4.41 12.69 22.96
C LEU A 208 -4.67 13.98 22.20
N ASN A 209 -4.68 13.90 20.87
CA ASN A 209 -5.01 15.03 20.01
C ASN A 209 -6.10 14.62 19.01
N ALA A 210 -7.03 15.53 18.76
CA ALA A 210 -8.01 15.36 17.70
C ALA A 210 -7.55 16.06 16.43
N TYR A 211 -7.98 15.55 15.27
CA TYR A 211 -7.89 16.28 14.01
C TYR A 211 -8.59 17.64 14.12
N PRO A 212 -8.08 18.71 13.48
CA PRO A 212 -8.87 19.91 13.21
C PRO A 212 -10.16 19.54 12.48
N LYS A 213 -11.28 20.20 12.80
CA LYS A 213 -12.58 19.91 12.17
C LYS A 213 -12.56 20.06 10.66
N SER A 214 -11.80 21.02 10.14
CA SER A 214 -11.62 21.24 8.70
C SER A 214 -11.11 20.00 7.98
N THR A 215 -10.19 19.24 8.58
CA THR A 215 -9.69 17.98 8.00
C THR A 215 -10.51 16.77 8.45
N GLY A 216 -10.90 16.71 9.73
CA GLY A 216 -11.62 15.55 10.30
C GLY A 216 -13.01 15.32 9.69
N ASN A 217 -13.71 16.38 9.27
CA ASN A 217 -15.08 16.26 8.73
C ASN A 217 -15.16 15.48 7.41
N SER A 218 -14.05 15.32 6.69
CA SER A 218 -14.00 14.51 5.46
C SER A 218 -13.74 13.03 5.73
N ILE A 219 -13.60 12.63 7.00
CA ILE A 219 -13.35 11.27 7.45
C ILE A 219 -14.49 10.87 8.42
N ARG A 220 -15.47 10.11 7.93
CA ARG A 220 -16.70 9.75 8.66
C ARG A 220 -17.08 8.29 8.47
N TYR A 221 -17.98 7.74 9.30
CA TYR A 221 -18.48 6.38 9.11
C TYR A 221 -19.36 6.23 7.87
N ARG A 222 -20.43 7.02 7.76
CA ARG A 222 -21.39 7.08 6.64
C ARG A 222 -22.11 8.43 6.69
N PRO A 223 -22.76 8.89 5.59
CA PRO A 223 -22.87 8.25 4.27
C PRO A 223 -21.56 8.30 3.46
N TYR A 224 -21.53 7.57 2.33
CA TYR A 224 -20.45 7.70 1.33
C TYR A 224 -20.40 9.12 0.77
N PHE A 225 -19.23 9.54 0.27
CA PHE A 225 -19.06 10.82 -0.41
C PHE A 225 -19.48 10.72 -1.89
N PRO A 226 -20.63 11.30 -2.30
CA PRO A 226 -20.97 11.44 -3.70
C PRO A 226 -20.09 12.52 -4.37
N LEU A 227 -20.13 12.56 -5.70
CA LEU A 227 -19.28 13.45 -6.50
C LEU A 227 -19.58 14.93 -6.23
N ASP A 228 -20.85 15.31 -6.13
CA ASP A 228 -21.28 16.68 -5.87
C ASP A 228 -20.80 17.20 -4.50
N GLU A 229 -20.94 16.40 -3.44
CA GLU A 229 -20.39 16.73 -2.12
C GLU A 229 -18.86 16.85 -2.19
N THR A 230 -18.19 15.93 -2.89
CA THR A 230 -16.74 15.95 -3.08
C THR A 230 -16.26 17.24 -3.75
N LEU A 231 -16.90 17.65 -4.85
CA LEU A 231 -16.60 18.90 -5.54
C LEU A 231 -16.84 20.11 -4.62
N GLY A 232 -17.94 20.09 -3.86
CA GLY A 232 -18.25 21.12 -2.87
C GLY A 232 -17.22 21.23 -1.74
N GLN A 233 -16.66 20.11 -1.28
CA GLN A 233 -15.58 20.06 -0.30
C GLN A 233 -14.29 20.60 -0.90
N LEU A 234 -13.90 20.13 -2.09
CA LEU A 234 -12.68 20.59 -2.77
C LEU A 234 -12.70 22.08 -3.09
N HIS A 235 -13.87 22.65 -3.39
CA HIS A 235 -14.00 24.08 -3.65
C HIS A 235 -13.89 24.93 -2.37
N ARG A 236 -14.50 24.49 -1.27
CA ARG A 236 -14.66 25.31 -0.04
C ARG A 236 -13.59 25.05 1.01
N ASN A 237 -13.00 23.86 1.03
CA ASN A 237 -12.14 23.40 2.09
C ASN A 237 -10.75 23.00 1.55
N LYS A 238 -9.77 23.88 1.77
CA LYS A 238 -8.38 23.66 1.34
C LYS A 238 -7.68 22.55 2.13
N GLU A 239 -8.21 22.18 3.30
CA GLU A 239 -7.67 21.12 4.17
C GLU A 239 -8.44 19.79 4.01
N CYS A 240 -9.24 19.66 2.95
CA CYS A 240 -9.83 18.39 2.53
C CYS A 240 -8.80 17.60 1.72
N TYR A 241 -8.05 16.75 2.41
CA TYR A 241 -7.00 15.92 1.81
C TYR A 241 -7.47 14.48 1.55
N LEU A 242 -8.25 13.92 2.48
CA LEU A 242 -8.64 12.52 2.53
C LEU A 242 -10.15 12.40 2.70
N LEU A 243 -10.80 11.62 1.86
CA LEU A 243 -12.21 11.24 1.97
C LEU A 243 -12.33 9.84 2.55
N HIS A 244 -13.23 9.68 3.51
CA HIS A 244 -13.72 8.37 3.94
C HIS A 244 -15.18 8.48 4.38
N PRO A 245 -16.10 7.67 3.82
CA PRO A 245 -15.85 6.56 2.90
C PRO A 245 -16.21 6.92 1.45
N VAL A 246 -15.54 6.26 0.49
CA VAL A 246 -15.84 6.29 -0.94
C VAL A 246 -16.13 4.86 -1.43
N PRO A 247 -17.25 4.60 -2.14
CA PRO A 247 -17.67 3.23 -2.48
C PRO A 247 -16.55 2.42 -3.13
N ARG A 248 -16.39 1.15 -2.74
CA ARG A 248 -15.40 0.24 -3.35
C ARG A 248 -15.87 -0.26 -4.71
N ASP A 249 -16.08 0.66 -5.64
CA ASP A 249 -16.45 0.39 -7.02
C ASP A 249 -15.58 1.26 -7.92
N ILE A 250 -14.83 0.65 -8.84
CA ILE A 250 -13.94 1.37 -9.75
C ILE A 250 -14.69 2.32 -10.70
N LYS A 251 -16.00 2.10 -10.87
CA LYS A 251 -16.91 2.90 -11.68
C LYS A 251 -17.64 4.00 -10.90
N ASP A 252 -17.43 4.07 -9.58
CA ASP A 252 -17.98 5.14 -8.75
C ASP A 252 -17.54 6.51 -9.27
N GLU A 253 -18.49 7.46 -9.36
CA GLU A 253 -18.27 8.76 -9.99
C GLU A 253 -17.19 9.57 -9.26
N THR A 254 -17.16 9.53 -7.92
CA THR A 254 -16.12 10.19 -7.11
C THR A 254 -14.75 9.61 -7.41
N ARG A 255 -14.61 8.27 -7.44
CA ARG A 255 -13.34 7.62 -7.81
C ARG A 255 -12.91 7.93 -9.23
N VAL A 256 -13.82 7.88 -10.19
CA VAL A 256 -13.54 8.19 -11.60
C VAL A 256 -13.06 9.64 -11.75
N PHE A 257 -13.70 10.58 -11.07
CA PHE A 257 -13.30 11.98 -11.06
C PHE A 257 -11.89 12.15 -10.48
N VAL A 258 -11.65 11.65 -9.27
CA VAL A 258 -10.34 11.77 -8.60
C VAL A 258 -9.26 11.10 -9.43
N ARG A 259 -9.50 9.89 -9.95
CA ARG A 259 -8.55 9.20 -10.85
C ARG A 259 -8.26 10.01 -12.13
N SER A 260 -9.23 10.75 -12.64
CA SER A 260 -9.03 11.63 -13.79
C SER A 260 -8.26 12.91 -13.42
N ALA A 261 -8.43 13.42 -12.20
CA ALA A 261 -7.62 14.54 -11.68
C ALA A 261 -6.16 14.12 -11.43
N LEU A 262 -5.94 12.96 -10.81
CA LEU A 262 -4.63 12.31 -10.64
C LEU A 262 -3.84 12.26 -11.95
N LYS A 263 -4.49 11.75 -13.00
CA LYS A 263 -3.95 11.68 -14.36
C LYS A 263 -3.43 13.03 -14.86
N GLN A 264 -4.23 14.09 -14.68
CA GLN A 264 -3.86 15.44 -15.11
C GLN A 264 -2.67 15.96 -14.30
N GLN A 265 -2.66 15.74 -12.99
CA GLN A 265 -1.61 16.21 -12.10
C GLN A 265 -0.22 15.66 -12.47
N ILE A 266 -0.11 14.36 -12.72
CA ILE A 266 1.13 13.71 -13.18
C ILE A 266 1.57 14.26 -14.55
N GLN A 267 0.63 14.50 -15.46
CA GLN A 267 0.95 15.02 -16.80
C GLN A 267 1.40 16.48 -16.85
N TYR A 268 1.06 17.30 -15.85
CA TYR A 268 1.34 18.73 -15.89
C TYR A 268 2.42 19.20 -14.89
N ASN A 269 2.76 18.42 -13.86
CA ASN A 269 3.79 18.80 -12.90
C ASN A 269 5.20 18.31 -13.32
N ALA A 270 6.05 19.24 -13.74
CA ALA A 270 7.41 18.96 -14.20
C ALA A 270 8.33 18.38 -13.10
N GLU A 271 8.15 18.78 -11.84
CA GLU A 271 8.92 18.23 -10.71
C GLU A 271 8.49 16.79 -10.41
N ALA A 272 7.18 16.52 -10.43
CA ALA A 272 6.65 15.16 -10.27
C ALA A 272 7.12 14.24 -11.40
N GLN A 273 7.14 14.75 -12.64
CA GLN A 273 7.70 14.03 -13.79
C GLN A 273 9.19 13.76 -13.64
N LYS A 274 9.97 14.77 -13.23
CA LYS A 274 11.41 14.61 -13.02
C LYS A 274 11.70 13.62 -11.90
N TYR A 275 11.04 13.74 -10.75
CA TYR A 275 11.16 12.79 -9.65
C TYR A 275 10.83 11.36 -10.10
N PHE A 276 9.79 11.20 -10.90
CA PHE A 276 9.42 9.92 -11.48
C PHE A 276 10.52 9.33 -12.37
N LEU A 277 11.07 10.15 -13.27
CA LEU A 277 12.18 9.75 -14.15
C LEU A 277 13.43 9.37 -13.34
N ASP A 278 13.85 10.22 -12.40
CA ASP A 278 15.09 10.05 -11.65
C ASP A 278 15.01 8.90 -10.65
N THR A 279 13.90 8.77 -9.93
CA THR A 279 13.76 7.81 -8.82
C THR A 279 13.46 6.40 -9.30
N TYR A 280 12.75 6.26 -10.42
CA TYR A 280 12.22 4.96 -10.81
C TYR A 280 12.57 4.50 -12.21
N ILE A 281 12.90 5.41 -13.13
CA ILE A 281 13.36 5.05 -14.48
C ILE A 281 14.89 5.03 -14.57
N GLY A 282 15.58 5.68 -13.63
CA GLY A 282 17.05 5.67 -13.55
C GLY A 282 17.67 4.27 -13.40
N ASP A 283 16.90 3.29 -12.92
CA ASP A 283 17.35 1.91 -12.73
C ASP A 283 16.97 1.04 -13.95
N MET A 284 17.93 0.70 -14.83
CA MET A 284 17.81 -0.23 -15.96
C MET A 284 16.41 -0.30 -16.63
N PRO A 285 15.97 0.75 -17.36
CA PRO A 285 14.63 0.80 -17.91
C PRO A 285 14.47 -0.15 -19.12
N PHE A 286 13.31 -0.78 -19.22
CA PHE A 286 12.87 -1.60 -20.34
C PHE A 286 11.47 -1.16 -20.79
N PHE A 287 11.33 -0.88 -22.08
CA PHE A 287 10.07 -0.48 -22.69
C PHE A 287 9.45 -1.68 -23.41
N ILE A 288 8.18 -1.96 -23.11
CA ILE A 288 7.43 -2.98 -23.83
C ILE A 288 6.22 -2.35 -24.53
N ARG A 289 6.17 -2.52 -25.85
CA ARG A 289 5.01 -2.13 -26.65
C ARG A 289 4.03 -3.29 -26.70
N ARG A 290 2.78 -3.02 -26.32
CA ARG A 290 1.73 -4.01 -26.20
C ARG A 290 0.64 -3.86 -27.25
N LYS A 291 0.05 -4.98 -27.66
CA LYS A 291 -1.10 -5.06 -28.57
C LYS A 291 -2.36 -5.40 -27.77
N LYS A 292 -3.21 -4.41 -27.51
CA LYS A 292 -4.52 -4.59 -26.88
C LYS A 292 -5.64 -4.53 -27.93
N SER A 293 -6.81 -5.09 -27.60
CA SER A 293 -8.02 -4.99 -28.43
C SER A 293 -8.44 -3.54 -28.70
N THR A 294 -8.04 -2.62 -27.82
CA THR A 294 -8.33 -1.17 -27.89
C THR A 294 -7.21 -0.35 -28.55
N GLY A 295 -6.12 -0.96 -29.02
CA GLY A 295 -5.00 -0.27 -29.66
C GLY A 295 -3.62 -0.72 -29.17
N LYS A 296 -2.57 0.09 -29.42
CA LYS A 296 -1.21 -0.19 -28.95
C LYS A 296 -0.89 0.63 -27.69
N THR A 297 -0.45 -0.01 -26.61
CA THR A 297 -0.04 0.66 -25.35
C THR A 297 1.47 0.48 -25.13
N VAL A 298 2.11 1.33 -24.33
CA VAL A 298 3.53 1.17 -23.96
C VAL A 298 3.60 1.05 -22.46
N GLU A 299 4.00 -0.12 -21.97
CA GLU A 299 4.22 -0.35 -20.55
C GLU A 299 5.72 -0.31 -20.25
N TRP A 300 6.06 0.01 -19.01
CA TRP A 300 7.44 0.29 -18.61
C TRP A 300 7.83 -0.65 -17.48
N LEU A 301 9.06 -1.13 -17.51
CA LEU A 301 9.65 -2.01 -16.51
C LEU A 301 11.02 -1.45 -16.12
N SER A 302 11.43 -1.62 -14.88
CA SER A 302 12.75 -1.24 -14.36
C SER A 302 13.20 -2.26 -13.34
N ALA A 303 14.46 -2.68 -13.37
CA ALA A 303 15.02 -3.55 -12.34
C ALA A 303 15.71 -2.72 -11.28
N SER A 304 15.31 -2.90 -10.02
CA SER A 304 15.94 -2.28 -8.85
C SER A 304 16.80 -3.29 -8.11
N LEU A 305 18.01 -2.86 -7.71
CA LEU A 305 18.92 -3.64 -6.86
C LEU A 305 18.41 -3.81 -5.42
N GLU A 306 17.34 -3.10 -5.05
CA GLU A 306 16.75 -3.13 -3.70
C GLU A 306 15.30 -3.64 -3.68
N LYS A 307 14.52 -3.39 -4.75
CA LYS A 307 13.05 -3.51 -4.74
C LYS A 307 12.48 -4.53 -5.72
N GLY A 308 13.31 -5.36 -6.38
CA GLY A 308 12.85 -6.29 -7.41
C GLY A 308 12.63 -5.60 -8.76
N ILE A 309 11.52 -5.89 -9.42
CA ILE A 309 11.11 -5.20 -10.67
C ILE A 309 10.06 -4.14 -10.33
N SER A 310 10.26 -2.92 -10.80
CA SER A 310 9.26 -1.85 -10.87
C SER A 310 8.53 -1.88 -12.21
N TYR A 311 7.23 -1.64 -12.21
CA TYR A 311 6.37 -1.73 -13.37
C TYR A 311 5.37 -0.57 -13.45
N TRP A 312 5.20 -0.03 -14.66
CA TRP A 312 4.17 0.95 -14.98
C TRP A 312 3.27 0.50 -16.11
N ARG A 313 1.97 0.59 -15.86
CA ARG A 313 0.95 0.40 -16.91
C ARG A 313 0.69 1.72 -17.60
N SER A 314 0.57 1.69 -18.93
CA SER A 314 -0.05 2.80 -19.63
C SER A 314 -1.54 2.58 -19.85
N GLU A 315 -2.29 3.67 -19.75
CA GLU A 315 -3.67 3.72 -20.21
C GLU A 315 -3.80 4.79 -21.30
N ASN A 316 -4.33 4.40 -22.45
CA ASN A 316 -4.57 5.30 -23.57
C ASN A 316 -6.00 5.82 -23.52
N SER A 317 -6.17 7.14 -23.58
CA SER A 317 -7.37 7.79 -24.12
C SER A 317 -7.05 8.30 -25.53
N SER A 318 -8.07 8.53 -26.36
CA SER A 318 -7.99 8.78 -27.82
C SER A 318 -6.81 9.63 -28.33
N ASP A 319 -6.25 10.56 -27.53
CA ASP A 319 -5.07 11.36 -27.89
C ASP A 319 -4.00 11.49 -26.79
N LYS A 320 -4.08 10.74 -25.68
CA LYS A 320 -3.14 10.86 -24.53
C LYS A 320 -2.84 9.50 -23.89
N SER A 321 -1.57 9.28 -23.53
CA SER A 321 -1.11 8.12 -22.75
C SER A 321 -0.75 8.56 -21.33
N TYR A 322 -1.27 7.85 -20.32
CA TYR A 322 -0.96 8.09 -18.90
C TYR A 322 -0.23 6.87 -18.33
N LEU A 323 0.75 7.06 -17.44
CA LEU A 323 1.46 5.97 -16.76
C LEU A 323 1.02 5.86 -15.30
N TYR A 324 0.82 4.63 -14.81
CA TYR A 324 0.50 4.32 -13.42
C TYR A 324 1.50 3.33 -12.85
N GLY A 325 1.95 3.56 -11.62
CA GLY A 325 3.00 2.79 -10.96
C GLY A 325 3.98 3.71 -10.21
N PRO A 326 5.16 3.22 -9.78
CA PRO A 326 5.61 1.84 -9.95
C PRO A 326 4.84 0.89 -9.06
N TYR A 327 4.39 -0.22 -9.62
CA TYR A 327 4.13 -1.43 -8.83
C TYR A 327 5.41 -2.24 -8.80
N THR A 328 5.81 -2.71 -7.64
CA THR A 328 6.93 -3.65 -7.55
C THR A 328 6.46 -5.10 -7.62
N PHE A 329 7.28 -6.00 -8.11
CA PHE A 329 7.06 -7.44 -7.94
C PHE A 329 8.39 -8.17 -7.92
N GLY A 330 8.37 -9.35 -7.30
CA GLY A 330 9.60 -9.98 -6.85
C GLY A 330 10.22 -9.24 -5.66
N SER A 331 11.08 -9.94 -4.93
CA SER A 331 11.87 -9.37 -3.81
C SER A 331 13.37 -9.60 -4.01
N ASP A 332 13.74 -10.14 -5.16
CA ASP A 332 15.10 -10.50 -5.47
C ASP A 332 15.88 -9.28 -5.97
N LYS A 333 17.20 -9.27 -5.77
CA LYS A 333 18.07 -8.28 -6.38
C LYS A 333 18.23 -8.60 -7.87
N VAL A 334 17.42 -7.97 -8.71
CA VAL A 334 17.48 -8.18 -10.16
C VAL A 334 18.60 -7.35 -10.74
N GLU A 335 19.60 -8.02 -11.29
CA GLU A 335 20.80 -7.39 -11.84
C GLU A 335 20.76 -7.22 -13.37
N ALA A 336 19.82 -7.91 -14.04
CA ALA A 336 19.51 -7.73 -15.46
C ALA A 336 18.19 -8.42 -15.80
N PHE A 337 17.47 -7.97 -16.82
CA PHE A 337 16.29 -8.67 -17.32
C PHE A 337 15.99 -8.32 -18.79
N THR A 338 15.19 -9.16 -19.43
CA THR A 338 14.51 -8.86 -20.70
C THR A 338 13.03 -9.22 -20.57
N ALA A 339 12.17 -8.51 -21.30
CA ALA A 339 10.74 -8.79 -21.32
C ALA A 339 10.19 -8.95 -22.75
N LEU A 340 9.10 -9.70 -22.91
CA LEU A 340 8.30 -9.75 -24.14
C LEU A 340 6.79 -9.84 -23.85
N GLU A 341 5.98 -9.57 -24.86
CA GLU A 341 4.53 -9.82 -24.84
C GLU A 341 4.28 -11.08 -25.67
N THR A 342 3.55 -12.04 -25.10
CA THR A 342 3.20 -13.28 -25.81
C THR A 342 2.05 -13.06 -26.78
N HIS A 343 1.82 -14.00 -27.71
CA HIS A 343 0.60 -13.98 -28.53
C HIS A 343 -0.69 -14.10 -27.71
N TYR A 344 -0.63 -14.57 -26.46
CA TYR A 344 -1.76 -14.57 -25.52
C TYR A 344 -1.97 -13.23 -24.81
N GLY A 345 -1.06 -12.27 -24.97
CA GLY A 345 -1.12 -10.95 -24.35
C GLY A 345 -0.49 -10.86 -22.96
N ASN A 346 0.08 -11.95 -22.44
CA ASN A 346 0.82 -11.92 -21.16
C ASN A 346 2.15 -11.19 -21.33
N ILE A 347 2.64 -10.58 -20.25
CA ILE A 347 4.01 -10.04 -20.19
C ILE A 347 4.90 -11.06 -19.52
N GLU A 348 6.00 -11.43 -20.17
CA GLU A 348 6.96 -12.43 -19.70
C GLU A 348 8.31 -11.76 -19.46
N LEU A 349 8.96 -12.02 -18.33
CA LEU A 349 10.28 -11.51 -17.98
C LEU A 349 11.21 -12.65 -17.61
N ILE A 350 12.43 -12.63 -18.16
CA ILE A 350 13.54 -13.42 -17.64
C ILE A 350 14.47 -12.48 -16.89
N CYS A 351 14.56 -12.68 -15.59
CA CYS A 351 15.37 -11.88 -14.67
C CYS A 351 16.60 -12.67 -14.22
N ARG A 352 17.75 -12.01 -14.21
CA ARG A 352 18.97 -12.51 -13.57
C ARG A 352 19.05 -12.03 -12.14
N VAL A 353 19.11 -12.98 -11.22
CA VAL A 353 19.25 -12.76 -9.77
C VAL A 353 20.53 -13.46 -9.32
N GLY A 354 21.56 -12.68 -9.02
CA GLY A 354 22.92 -13.19 -8.84
C GLY A 354 23.38 -13.97 -10.08
N ASN A 355 23.60 -15.28 -9.92
CA ASN A 355 24.00 -16.16 -11.03
C ASN A 355 22.83 -16.97 -11.62
N ASN A 356 21.60 -16.78 -11.14
CA ASN A 356 20.46 -17.59 -11.53
C ASN A 356 19.53 -16.83 -12.50
N LEU A 357 18.79 -17.58 -13.32
CA LEU A 357 17.64 -17.05 -14.07
C LEU A 357 16.34 -17.44 -13.39
N ILE A 358 15.43 -16.46 -13.31
CA ILE A 358 14.09 -16.59 -12.78
C ILE A 358 13.13 -16.03 -13.82
N HIS A 359 12.05 -16.76 -14.08
CA HIS A 359 10.97 -16.31 -14.96
C HIS A 359 9.82 -15.70 -14.13
N TYR A 360 9.40 -14.51 -14.53
CA TYR A 360 8.22 -13.82 -14.02
C TYR A 360 7.23 -13.60 -15.15
N TRP A 361 5.93 -13.69 -14.87
CA TRP A 361 4.91 -13.41 -15.89
C TRP A 361 3.71 -12.70 -15.30
N ARG A 362 3.03 -11.89 -16.11
CA ARG A 362 1.75 -11.30 -15.76
C ARG A 362 0.63 -11.89 -16.59
N ASP A 363 -0.35 -12.47 -15.90
CA ASP A 363 -1.59 -12.90 -16.54
C ASP A 363 -2.43 -11.69 -16.95
N GLU A 364 -2.78 -11.58 -18.23
CA GLU A 364 -3.50 -10.41 -18.75
C GLU A 364 -4.93 -10.30 -18.20
N LYS A 365 -5.57 -11.42 -17.85
CA LYS A 365 -6.98 -11.42 -17.40
C LYS A 365 -7.12 -10.91 -15.98
N SER A 366 -6.27 -11.39 -15.08
CA SER A 366 -6.27 -11.03 -13.65
C SER A 366 -5.40 -9.80 -13.36
N GLY A 367 -4.38 -9.55 -14.18
CA GLY A 367 -3.34 -8.56 -13.90
C GLY A 367 -2.35 -9.00 -12.83
N GLU A 368 -2.43 -10.24 -12.35
CA GLU A 368 -1.53 -10.79 -11.34
C GLU A 368 -0.17 -11.14 -11.94
N TRP A 369 0.89 -10.83 -11.22
CA TRP A 369 2.24 -11.31 -11.50
C TRP A 369 2.47 -12.67 -10.84
N PHE A 370 3.30 -13.50 -11.45
CA PHE A 370 3.70 -14.80 -10.97
C PHE A 370 5.21 -14.98 -11.11
N LYS A 371 5.76 -15.95 -10.39
CA LYS A 371 7.19 -16.25 -10.31
C LYS A 371 7.42 -17.76 -10.37
N SER A 372 8.40 -18.17 -11.16
CA SER A 372 8.90 -19.55 -11.20
C SER A 372 10.04 -19.79 -10.20
N PRO A 373 10.37 -21.06 -9.88
CA PRO A 373 11.68 -21.41 -9.33
C PRO A 373 12.81 -20.99 -10.27
N ALA A 374 14.04 -20.86 -9.74
CA ALA A 374 15.20 -20.66 -10.59
C ALA A 374 15.36 -21.85 -11.55
N PHE A 375 15.55 -21.56 -12.84
CA PHE A 375 15.59 -22.59 -13.89
C PHE A 375 16.93 -22.70 -14.60
N ALA A 376 17.86 -21.78 -14.35
CA ALA A 376 19.24 -21.85 -14.82
C ALA A 376 20.19 -21.19 -13.80
N ASP A 377 21.46 -21.60 -13.80
CA ASP A 377 22.54 -21.04 -12.99
C ASP A 377 23.78 -20.66 -13.82
N GLY A 378 24.79 -20.06 -13.19
CA GLY A 378 26.06 -19.73 -13.83
C GLY A 378 26.06 -18.48 -14.72
N VAL A 379 24.97 -17.72 -14.76
CA VAL A 379 24.80 -16.55 -15.65
C VAL A 379 25.51 -15.30 -15.13
N LYS A 380 26.11 -14.49 -16.01
CA LYS A 380 26.81 -13.23 -15.68
C LYS A 380 26.31 -12.00 -16.47
N GLY A 381 25.38 -12.16 -17.41
CA GLY A 381 24.93 -11.06 -18.27
C GLY A 381 23.42 -10.91 -18.38
N THR A 382 22.97 -10.05 -19.30
CA THR A 382 21.54 -9.85 -19.56
C THR A 382 20.99 -11.02 -20.37
N PRO A 383 19.96 -11.74 -19.87
CA PRO A 383 19.31 -12.78 -20.65
C PRO A 383 18.50 -12.15 -21.79
N VAL A 384 18.27 -12.90 -22.86
CA VAL A 384 17.38 -12.59 -23.97
C VAL A 384 16.31 -13.68 -24.01
N ILE A 385 15.08 -13.31 -24.32
CA ILE A 385 13.97 -14.24 -24.47
C ILE A 385 13.27 -13.98 -25.81
N ILE A 386 12.86 -15.06 -26.47
CA ILE A 386 11.94 -15.03 -27.62
C ILE A 386 10.81 -16.05 -27.40
N GLU A 387 9.68 -15.83 -28.05
CA GLU A 387 8.58 -16.80 -28.16
C GLU A 387 8.64 -17.43 -29.56
N SER A 388 8.73 -18.76 -29.61
CA SER A 388 8.66 -19.52 -30.86
C SER A 388 7.25 -19.51 -31.45
N SER A 389 7.10 -19.89 -32.72
CA SER A 389 5.78 -20.01 -33.37
C SER A 389 4.84 -21.04 -32.73
N HIS A 390 5.36 -21.91 -31.87
CA HIS A 390 4.58 -22.93 -31.14
C HIS A 390 4.22 -22.49 -29.71
N GLY A 391 4.59 -21.27 -29.30
CA GLY A 391 4.34 -20.74 -27.96
C GLY A 391 5.34 -21.20 -26.89
N ASN A 392 6.43 -21.87 -27.28
CA ASN A 392 7.53 -22.18 -26.36
C ASN A 392 8.47 -20.98 -26.24
N PHE A 393 9.00 -20.77 -25.04
CA PHE A 393 10.05 -19.77 -24.81
C PHE A 393 11.44 -20.33 -25.11
N GLU A 394 12.27 -19.50 -25.75
CA GLU A 394 13.68 -19.79 -25.95
C GLU A 394 14.49 -18.68 -25.27
N VAL A 395 15.43 -19.07 -24.41
CA VAL A 395 16.17 -18.15 -23.53
C VAL A 395 17.65 -18.24 -23.81
N LEU A 396 18.27 -17.09 -24.07
CA LEU A 396 19.70 -16.93 -24.30
C LEU A 396 20.36 -16.15 -23.17
N ALA A 397 21.44 -16.63 -22.56
CA ALA A 397 22.10 -15.86 -21.49
C ALA A 397 23.63 -16.06 -21.42
N PRO A 398 24.41 -14.99 -21.12
CA PRO A 398 25.87 -15.10 -20.98
C PRO A 398 26.30 -15.86 -19.73
N LEU A 399 27.16 -16.87 -19.86
CA LEU A 399 27.69 -17.65 -18.73
C LEU A 399 29.04 -17.14 -18.19
N LYS A 400 29.34 -17.48 -16.93
CA LYS A 400 30.66 -17.25 -16.31
C LYS A 400 31.78 -18.08 -16.94
N LYS A 401 31.45 -19.24 -17.51
CA LYS A 401 32.34 -20.13 -18.27
C LYS A 401 31.51 -20.66 -19.45
N GLY A 402 31.86 -20.29 -20.69
CA GLY A 402 31.05 -20.60 -21.87
C GLY A 402 30.95 -22.10 -22.12
N VAL A 403 29.76 -22.67 -21.92
CA VAL A 403 29.41 -24.04 -22.33
C VAL A 403 27.90 -24.12 -22.59
N TRP A 404 27.55 -24.79 -23.68
CA TRP A 404 26.20 -25.05 -24.17
C TRP A 404 25.46 -26.10 -23.30
N VAL A 405 24.18 -25.87 -23.00
CA VAL A 405 23.30 -26.88 -22.37
C VAL A 405 21.93 -26.83 -23.04
N THR A 406 21.38 -27.97 -23.48
CA THR A 406 19.98 -28.11 -23.92
C THR A 406 19.22 -29.01 -22.95
N GLY A 407 17.95 -28.71 -22.67
CA GLY A 407 17.08 -29.60 -21.87
C GLY A 407 15.61 -29.16 -21.80
N GLY A 408 14.70 -30.03 -22.23
CA GLY A 408 13.24 -29.96 -21.99
C GLY A 408 12.46 -28.96 -22.84
N GLU A 409 11.13 -28.87 -22.63
CA GLU A 409 10.12 -28.09 -23.41
C GLU A 409 10.40 -26.58 -23.57
N THR A 410 11.50 -26.09 -23.00
CA THR A 410 12.07 -24.75 -23.19
C THR A 410 13.49 -24.93 -23.73
N THR A 411 13.74 -24.56 -24.98
CA THR A 411 15.10 -24.60 -25.54
C THR A 411 15.89 -23.42 -24.96
N ILE A 412 16.72 -23.70 -23.95
CA ILE A 412 17.67 -22.72 -23.41
C ILE A 412 18.94 -22.83 -24.23
N ILE A 413 19.43 -21.71 -24.76
CA ILE A 413 20.74 -21.62 -25.41
C ILE A 413 21.61 -20.77 -24.49
N LEU A 414 22.48 -21.37 -23.69
CA LEU A 414 23.41 -20.60 -22.86
C LEU A 414 24.70 -20.36 -23.67
N ILE A 415 25.14 -19.11 -23.81
CA ILE A 415 26.39 -18.73 -24.55
C ILE A 415 27.48 -18.32 -23.56
#